data_AF-A0A0T1W2P1-F1
#
_entry.id   AF-A0A0T1W2P1-F1
#
_cell.length_a   1.000
_cell.length_b   1.000
_cell.length_c   1.000
_cell.angle_alpha   90.00
_cell.angle_beta   90.00
_cell.angle_gamma   90.00
#
_symmetry.space_group_name_H-M   'P 1'
#
loop_
_entity.id
_entity.type
_entity.pdbx_description
1 polymer ?
#
loop_
_entity_poly.entity_id
_entity_poly.type
_entity_poly.pdbx_seq_one_letter_code
_entity_poly.pdbx_strand_id
1 'polypeptide(L)'
;MDVHHADLTAAHTAADGEIEGAQAGWVGASAAALQSKITEWQATTTKLCGDIAAHRDAYKAAADGYAQNDSHAAEALDRQL
;
A
#
# COMPACT_ATOMS: atom_id res chain seq x y z
N MET A 1 10.52 6.13 4.27
CA MET A 1 9.24 6.06 3.54
C MET A 1 8.37 4.86 3.94
N ASP A 2 8.80 3.99 4.87
CA ASP A 2 8.09 2.74 5.21
C ASP A 2 6.98 2.89 6.26
N VAL A 3 7.11 3.91 7.11
CA VAL A 3 6.23 4.11 8.28
C VAL A 3 4.79 4.42 7.85
N HIS A 4 4.59 5.21 6.80
CA HIS A 4 3.24 5.56 6.33
C HIS A 4 2.47 4.39 5.71
N HIS A 5 3.15 3.43 5.08
CA HIS A 5 2.49 2.25 4.53
C HIS A 5 2.10 1.27 5.64
N ALA A 6 2.99 1.07 6.62
CA ALA A 6 2.70 0.25 7.80
C ALA A 6 1.56 0.85 8.63
N ASP A 7 1.56 2.16 8.87
CA ASP A 7 0.51 2.86 9.61
C ASP A 7 -0.85 2.75 8.90
N LEU A 8 -0.88 2.92 7.58
CA LEU A 8 -2.11 2.81 6.79
C LEU A 8 -2.66 1.37 6.82
N THR A 9 -1.79 0.38 6.67
CA THR A 9 -2.17 -1.04 6.74
C THR A 9 -2.71 -1.39 8.12
N ALA A 10 -2.07 -0.88 9.19
CA ALA A 10 -2.52 -1.10 10.56
C ALA A 10 -3.88 -0.43 10.83
N ALA A 11 -4.08 0.80 10.37
CA ALA A 11 -5.34 1.52 10.53
C ALA A 11 -6.51 0.81 9.83
N HIS A 12 -6.29 0.32 8.61
CA HIS A 12 -7.31 -0.45 7.91
C HIS A 12 -7.59 -1.81 8.56
N THR A 13 -6.55 -2.50 9.01
CA THR A 13 -6.70 -3.78 9.72
C THR A 13 -7.49 -3.59 11.03
N ALA A 14 -7.23 -2.50 11.76
CA ALA A 14 -7.97 -2.16 12.96
C ALA A 14 -9.45 -1.86 12.65
N ALA A 15 -9.73 -1.09 11.60
CA ALA A 15 -11.09 -0.80 11.17
C ALA A 15 -11.85 -2.07 10.75
N ASP A 16 -11.20 -2.96 10.00
CA ASP A 16 -11.79 -4.26 9.61
C ASP A 16 -12.11 -5.11 10.87
N GLY A 17 -11.24 -5.12 11.87
CA GLY A 17 -11.47 -5.82 13.14
C GLY A 17 -12.61 -5.24 13.98
N GLU A 18 -12.75 -3.92 14.05
CA GLU A 18 -13.88 -3.26 14.73
C GLU A 18 -15.22 -3.61 14.05
N ILE A 19 -15.21 -3.63 12.73
CA ILE A 19 -16.35 -3.99 11.89
C ILE A 19 -16.76 -5.46 12.08
N GLU A 20 -15.80 -6.38 12.08
CA GLU A 20 -16.05 -7.81 12.36
C GLU A 20 -16.59 -8.02 13.78
N GLY A 21 -16.06 -7.29 14.77
CA GLY A 21 -16.55 -7.33 16.15
C GLY A 21 -18.01 -6.84 16.29
N ALA A 22 -18.43 -5.89 15.45
CA ALA A 22 -19.80 -5.36 15.44
C ALA A 22 -20.82 -6.29 14.76
N GLN A 23 -20.39 -7.28 13.94
CA GLN A 23 -21.28 -8.17 13.19
C GLN A 23 -22.28 -8.92 14.09
N ALA A 24 -21.89 -9.28 15.30
CA ALA A 24 -22.74 -10.00 16.25
C ALA A 24 -24.03 -9.23 16.61
N GLY A 25 -24.04 -7.91 16.43
CA GLY A 25 -25.22 -7.05 16.66
C GLY A 25 -26.10 -6.83 15.43
N TRP A 26 -25.72 -7.32 14.24
CA TRP A 26 -26.45 -7.07 13.01
C TRP A 26 -27.49 -8.15 12.74
N VAL A 27 -28.72 -7.74 12.43
CA VAL A 27 -29.85 -8.67 12.24
C VAL A 27 -30.59 -8.38 10.95
N GLY A 28 -31.01 -9.44 10.25
CA GLY A 28 -31.88 -9.35 9.08
C GLY A 28 -31.18 -8.84 7.80
N ALA A 29 -31.95 -8.26 6.89
CA ALA A 29 -31.47 -7.85 5.57
C ALA A 29 -30.34 -6.81 5.61
N SER A 30 -30.33 -5.94 6.63
CA SER A 30 -29.26 -4.96 6.84
C SER A 30 -27.93 -5.64 7.18
N ALA A 31 -27.93 -6.77 7.88
CA ALA A 31 -26.72 -7.53 8.17
C ALA A 31 -26.08 -8.08 6.89
N ALA A 32 -26.89 -8.65 5.98
CA ALA A 32 -26.40 -9.17 4.71
C ALA A 32 -25.85 -8.05 3.80
N ALA A 33 -26.51 -6.89 3.77
CA ALA A 33 -26.05 -5.73 3.02
C ALA A 33 -24.73 -5.18 3.57
N LEU A 34 -24.61 -5.07 4.90
CA LEU A 34 -23.38 -4.63 5.55
C LEU A 34 -22.25 -5.63 5.32
N GLN A 35 -22.51 -6.94 5.42
CA GLN A 35 -21.51 -7.98 5.13
C GLN A 35 -20.92 -7.86 3.71
N SER A 36 -21.78 -7.61 2.72
CA SER A 36 -21.33 -7.38 1.34
C SER A 36 -20.43 -6.16 1.23
N LYS A 37 -20.77 -5.08 1.95
CA LYS A 37 -19.95 -3.86 2.00
C LYS A 37 -18.61 -4.08 2.70
N ILE A 38 -18.56 -4.89 3.77
CA ILE A 38 -17.31 -5.28 4.41
C ILE A 38 -16.39 -5.95 3.40
N THR A 39 -16.88 -6.96 2.68
CA THR A 39 -16.05 -7.68 1.70
C THR A 39 -15.50 -6.74 0.62
N GLU A 40 -16.33 -5.79 0.16
CA GLU A 40 -15.90 -4.75 -0.80
C GLU A 40 -14.83 -3.83 -0.20
N TRP A 41 -14.97 -3.41 1.06
CA TRP A 41 -14.00 -2.58 1.75
C TRP A 41 -12.69 -3.32 2.01
N GLN A 42 -12.71 -4.56 2.48
CA GLN A 42 -11.53 -5.40 2.68
C GLN A 42 -10.75 -5.61 1.37
N ALA A 43 -11.46 -5.86 0.27
CA ALA A 43 -10.85 -5.96 -1.06
C ALA A 43 -10.21 -4.62 -1.49
N THR A 44 -10.90 -3.51 -1.23
CA THR A 44 -10.42 -2.16 -1.55
C THR A 44 -9.18 -1.80 -0.74
N THR A 45 -9.19 -2.04 0.56
CA THR A 45 -8.04 -1.90 1.47
C THR A 45 -6.83 -2.66 0.95
N THR A 46 -7.03 -3.95 0.61
CA THR A 46 -5.95 -4.82 0.13
C THR A 46 -5.34 -4.26 -1.16
N LYS A 47 -6.20 -3.82 -2.09
CA LYS A 47 -5.76 -3.20 -3.34
C LYS A 47 -4.95 -1.92 -3.09
N LEU A 48 -5.47 -1.00 -2.27
CA LEU A 48 -4.79 0.26 -1.96
C LEU A 48 -3.43 0.03 -1.30
N CYS A 49 -3.35 -0.87 -0.32
CA CYS A 49 -2.08 -1.21 0.34
C CYS A 49 -1.08 -1.82 -0.65
N GLY A 50 -1.55 -2.67 -1.57
CA GLY A 50 -0.73 -3.23 -2.65
C GLY A 50 -0.22 -2.17 -3.64
N ASP A 51 -1.11 -1.29 -4.10
CA ASP A 51 -0.77 -0.22 -5.04
C ASP A 51 0.28 0.74 -4.44
N ILE A 52 0.15 1.09 -3.15
CA ILE A 52 1.12 1.94 -2.44
C ILE A 52 2.48 1.25 -2.31
N ALA A 53 2.51 -0.05 -1.98
CA ALA A 53 3.75 -0.82 -1.93
C ALA A 53 4.43 -0.88 -3.32
N ALA A 54 3.66 -1.13 -4.38
CA ALA A 54 4.16 -1.13 -5.75
C ALA A 54 4.76 0.23 -6.14
N HIS A 55 4.09 1.33 -5.79
CA HIS A 55 4.63 2.68 -6.03
C HIS A 55 5.92 2.95 -5.26
N ARG A 56 6.00 2.55 -3.98
CA ARG A 56 7.23 2.64 -3.18
C ARG A 56 8.39 1.94 -3.88
N ASP A 57 8.17 0.71 -4.32
CA ASP A 57 9.23 -0.09 -4.96
C ASP A 57 9.63 0.50 -6.32
N ALA A 58 8.66 1.01 -7.10
CA ALA A 58 8.94 1.71 -8.34
C ALA A 58 9.77 2.98 -8.13
N TYR A 59 9.46 3.79 -7.10
CA TYR A 59 10.26 4.97 -6.77
C TYR A 59 11.67 4.60 -6.32
N LYS A 60 11.82 3.53 -5.54
CA LYS A 60 13.14 3.05 -5.13
C LYS A 60 13.97 2.59 -6.33
N ALA A 61 13.39 1.81 -7.23
CA ALA A 61 14.04 1.38 -8.45
C ALA A 61 14.44 2.57 -9.35
N ALA A 62 13.58 3.58 -9.47
CA ALA A 62 13.89 4.79 -10.22
C ALA A 62 15.07 5.57 -9.60
N ALA A 63 15.09 5.72 -8.26
CA ALA A 63 16.18 6.38 -7.56
C ALA A 63 17.52 5.64 -7.75
N ASP A 64 17.52 4.31 -7.62
CA ASP A 64 18.71 3.48 -7.84
C ASP A 64 19.19 3.60 -9.31
N GLY A 65 18.26 3.64 -10.27
CA GLY A 65 18.56 3.86 -11.68
C GLY A 65 19.19 5.23 -11.97
N TYR A 66 18.69 6.31 -11.36
CA TYR A 66 19.29 7.63 -11.48
C TYR A 66 20.71 7.68 -10.90
N ALA A 67 20.92 7.11 -9.71
CA ALA A 67 22.24 7.07 -9.06
C ALA A 67 23.26 6.30 -9.91
N GLN A 68 22.86 5.18 -10.50
CA GLN A 68 23.74 4.38 -11.36
C GLN A 68 24.08 5.12 -12.66
N ASN A 69 23.10 5.79 -13.27
CA ASN A 69 23.34 6.59 -14.47
C ASN A 69 24.29 7.78 -14.20
N ASP A 70 24.13 8.44 -13.05
CA ASP A 70 25.02 9.54 -12.64
C ASP A 70 26.46 9.04 -12.43
N SER A 71 26.64 7.90 -11.75
CA SER A 71 27.96 7.26 -11.59
C SER A 71 28.60 6.90 -12.94
N HIS A 72 27.85 6.29 -13.85
CA HIS A 72 28.37 5.95 -15.18
C HIS A 72 28.74 7.20 -16.00
N ALA A 73 27.96 8.27 -15.88
CA ALA A 73 28.26 9.53 -16.55
C ALA A 73 29.56 10.17 -16.00
N ALA A 74 29.74 10.16 -14.67
CA ALA A 74 30.96 10.63 -14.03
C ALA A 74 32.18 9.82 -14.50
N GLU A 75 32.11 8.48 -14.47
CA GLU A 75 33.19 7.60 -14.95
C GLU A 75 33.50 7.78 -16.44
N ALA A 76 32.50 8.13 -17.27
CA ALA A 76 32.70 8.40 -18.68
C ALA A 76 33.43 9.74 -18.90
N LEU A 77 33.15 10.76 -18.08
CA LEU A 77 33.84 12.04 -18.12
C LEU A 77 35.29 11.91 -17.63
N ASP A 78 35.53 11.19 -16.53
CA ASP A 78 36.87 10.98 -15.98
C ASP A 78 37.80 10.25 -16.97
N ARG A 79 37.25 9.37 -17.82
CA ARG A 79 38.02 8.67 -18.88
C ARG A 79 38.36 9.54 -20.09
N GLN A 80 37.81 10.74 -20.20
CA GLN A 80 38.05 11.67 -21.31
C GLN A 80 39.05 12.78 -20.97
N LEU A 81 39.52 12.84 -19.72
CA LEU A 81 40.56 13.76 -19.23
C LEU A 81 41.94 13.09 -19.20
#